data_AF-A0A068XZT4-F1
#
_entry.id   AF-A0A068XZT4-F1
#
_cell.length_a   1.000
_cell.length_b   1.000
_cell.length_c   1.000
_cell.angle_alpha   90.00
_cell.angle_beta   90.00
_cell.angle_gamma   90.00
#
_symmetry.space_group_name_H-M   'P 1'
#
loop_
_entity.id
_entity.type
_entity.pdbx_description
1 polymer ?
#
loop_
_entity_poly.entity_id
_entity_poly.type
_entity_poly.pdbx_seq_one_letter_code
_entity_poly.pdbx_strand_id
1 'polypeptide(L)'
;MFFLLHGLGVLRVRIPKKFFEKTVLIEGGEEKNRKTPTHHLWDLLSSPSNPSSEPPLAPFHLRYAAYLYYRSRGWIVRPSLTLGGVDFLLYAESPCLRHAAYVVIVMSASNTRSARDIAAHLRVTSSVAKRLIIAEIAAPTVEKGEGRPWEKVKNYTIEETLLSRTTDLV
;
A
#
# COMPACT_ATOMS: atom_id res chain seq x y z
N MET A 1 -9.91 3.38 0.45
CA MET A 1 -11.19 2.88 -0.12
C MET A 1 -11.45 1.42 0.25
N PHE A 2 -10.60 0.46 -0.15
CA PHE A 2 -10.85 -0.98 0.08
C PHE A 2 -11.07 -1.35 1.56
N PHE A 3 -10.33 -0.73 2.48
CA PHE A 3 -10.53 -0.91 3.93
C PHE A 3 -11.95 -0.56 4.41
N LEU A 4 -12.56 0.51 3.90
CA LEU A 4 -13.92 0.89 4.31
C LEU A 4 -14.97 -0.07 3.75
N LEU A 5 -14.72 -0.62 2.56
CA LEU A 5 -15.59 -1.60 1.91
C LEU A 5 -15.51 -2.96 2.62
N HIS A 6 -14.31 -3.52 2.73
CA HIS A 6 -14.11 -4.88 3.23
C HIS A 6 -13.80 -4.92 4.74
N GLY A 7 -12.92 -4.05 5.23
CA GLY A 7 -12.46 -4.08 6.63
C GLY A 7 -13.52 -3.61 7.62
N LEU A 8 -14.28 -2.56 7.28
CA LEU A 8 -15.31 -1.99 8.14
C LEU A 8 -16.75 -2.27 7.68
N GLY A 9 -16.96 -2.59 6.39
CA GLY A 9 -18.31 -2.79 5.84
C GLY A 9 -19.17 -1.53 5.73
N VAL A 10 -18.58 -0.34 5.95
CA VAL A 10 -19.30 0.95 5.99
C VAL A 10 -19.39 1.65 4.63
N LEU A 11 -18.68 1.14 3.62
CA LEU A 11 -18.69 1.70 2.27
C LEU A 11 -19.31 0.69 1.30
N ARG A 12 -20.32 1.10 0.54
CA ARG A 12 -20.86 0.32 -0.59
C ARG A 12 -20.35 0.92 -1.91
N VAL A 13 -19.64 0.11 -2.70
CA VAL A 13 -19.14 0.53 -4.02
C VAL A 13 -20.05 -0.02 -5.11
N ARG A 14 -20.52 0.86 -6.01
CA ARG A 14 -21.22 0.46 -7.24
C ARG A 14 -20.25 0.54 -8.41
N ILE A 15 -19.89 -0.60 -8.98
CA ILE A 15 -19.07 -0.67 -10.18
C ILE A 15 -20.00 -0.73 -11.40
N PRO A 16 -19.86 0.16 -12.40
CA PRO A 16 -20.67 0.09 -13.62
C PRO A 16 -20.46 -1.23 -14.39
N LYS A 17 -21.53 -1.81 -14.95
CA LYS A 17 -21.52 -3.12 -15.63
C LYS A 17 -20.46 -3.23 -16.75
N LYS A 18 -20.21 -2.15 -17.48
CA LYS A 18 -19.17 -2.06 -18.53
C LYS A 18 -17.76 -2.47 -18.07
N PHE A 19 -17.43 -2.33 -16.79
CA PHE A 19 -16.14 -2.75 -16.26
C PHE A 19 -16.05 -4.27 -16.03
N PHE A 20 -17.18 -4.95 -15.83
CA PHE A 20 -17.23 -6.40 -15.67
C PHE A 20 -17.13 -7.11 -17.02
N GLU A 21 -17.79 -6.58 -18.05
CA GLU A 21 -17.75 -7.12 -19.42
C GLU A 21 -16.31 -7.12 -19.97
N LYS A 22 -15.55 -6.05 -19.70
CA LYS A 22 -14.14 -5.97 -20.11
C LYS A 22 -13.26 -7.03 -19.45
N THR A 23 -13.53 -7.41 -18.20
CA THR A 23 -12.80 -8.48 -17.50
C THR A 23 -13.16 -9.86 -18.06
N VAL A 24 -14.44 -10.10 -18.36
CA VAL A 24 -14.93 -11.37 -18.93
C VAL A 24 -14.41 -11.59 -20.36
N LEU A 25 -14.22 -10.54 -21.15
CA LEU A 25 -13.63 -10.67 -22.48
C LEU A 25 -12.12 -11.00 -22.47
N ILE A 26 -11.41 -10.66 -21.38
CA ILE A 26 -9.98 -10.97 -21.21
C ILE A 26 -9.82 -12.39 -20.65
N GLU A 27 -10.70 -12.81 -19.75
CA GLU A 27 -10.77 -14.17 -19.22
C GLU A 27 -11.63 -15.02 -20.16
N GLY A 28 -11.02 -15.49 -21.26
CA GLY A 28 -11.64 -16.38 -22.25
C GLY A 28 -12.56 -17.42 -21.61
N GLY A 29 -13.79 -17.48 -22.11
CA GLY A 29 -14.94 -18.03 -21.40
C GLY A 29 -14.74 -19.41 -20.79
N GLU A 30 -14.94 -19.48 -19.47
CA GLU A 30 -15.57 -20.61 -18.79
C GLU A 30 -16.31 -20.08 -17.57
N GLU A 31 -17.61 -20.41 -17.50
CA GLU A 31 -18.55 -19.94 -16.49
C GLU A 31 -18.34 -20.69 -15.16
N LYS A 32 -17.21 -20.44 -14.49
CA LYS A 32 -16.93 -20.96 -13.15
C LYS A 32 -16.27 -19.90 -12.29
N ASN A 33 -17.13 -19.12 -11.65
CA ASN A 33 -16.96 -18.36 -10.40
C ASN A 33 -17.39 -16.90 -10.58
N ARG A 34 -18.64 -16.59 -10.21
CA ARG A 34 -19.18 -15.22 -10.20
C ARG A 34 -18.42 -14.42 -9.14
N LYS A 35 -17.27 -13.87 -9.52
CA LYS A 35 -16.42 -13.04 -8.65
C LYS A 35 -17.28 -11.94 -8.03
N THR A 36 -17.19 -11.80 -6.71
CA THR A 36 -17.94 -10.75 -5.99
C THR A 36 -17.45 -9.35 -6.43
N PRO A 37 -18.26 -8.29 -6.31
CA PRO A 37 -17.81 -6.93 -6.62
C PRO A 37 -16.52 -6.53 -5.87
N THR A 38 -16.33 -7.04 -4.65
CA THR A 38 -15.09 -6.86 -3.86
C THR A 38 -13.88 -7.51 -4.53
N HIS A 39 -14.06 -8.67 -5.16
CA HIS A 39 -13.01 -9.36 -5.90
C HIS A 39 -12.62 -8.60 -7.15
N HIS A 40 -13.60 -8.15 -7.95
CA HIS A 40 -13.30 -7.32 -9.12
C HIS A 40 -12.57 -6.03 -8.74
N LEU A 41 -12.96 -5.40 -7.63
CA LEU A 41 -12.25 -4.22 -7.13
C LEU A 41 -10.82 -4.55 -6.69
N TRP A 42 -10.62 -5.70 -6.03
CA TRP A 42 -9.29 -6.17 -5.65
C TRP A 42 -8.39 -6.36 -6.87
N ASP A 43 -8.90 -7.03 -7.90
CA ASP A 43 -8.18 -7.28 -9.15
C ASP A 43 -7.84 -5.96 -9.85
N LEU A 44 -8.80 -5.03 -9.91
CA LEU A 44 -8.60 -3.70 -10.49
C LEU A 44 -7.51 -2.91 -9.75
N LEU A 45 -7.49 -2.96 -8.42
CA LEU A 45 -6.49 -2.25 -7.61
C LEU A 45 -5.12 -2.94 -7.66
N SER A 46 -5.09 -4.25 -7.86
CA SER A 46 -3.87 -5.06 -7.94
C SER A 46 -3.28 -5.12 -9.35
N SER A 47 -4.06 -4.75 -10.37
CA SER A 47 -3.61 -4.69 -11.76
C SER A 47 -2.47 -3.66 -11.88
N PRO A 48 -1.37 -3.99 -12.59
CA PRO A 48 -0.31 -3.03 -12.83
C PRO A 48 -0.86 -1.85 -13.62
N SER A 49 -0.91 -0.66 -13.00
CA SER A 49 -1.19 0.58 -13.71
C SER A 49 -0.13 0.80 -14.79
N ASN A 50 -0.53 1.32 -15.96
CA ASN A 50 0.34 1.56 -17.11
C ASN A 50 1.75 2.07 -16.72
N PRO A 51 2.83 1.55 -17.30
CA PRO A 51 4.22 1.87 -16.93
C PRO A 51 4.66 3.31 -17.27
N SER A 52 3.74 4.19 -17.67
CA SER A 52 4.01 5.56 -18.13
C SER A 52 3.82 6.64 -17.07
N SER A 53 3.40 6.32 -15.85
CA SER A 53 3.33 7.28 -14.73
C SER A 53 4.49 7.06 -13.76
N GLU A 54 5.19 8.16 -13.46
CA GLU A 54 6.12 8.46 -12.34
C GLU A 54 6.13 7.52 -11.11
N PRO A 55 7.24 7.50 -10.35
CA PRO A 55 7.91 6.28 -9.87
C PRO A 55 6.98 5.22 -9.29
N PRO A 56 7.24 3.93 -9.57
CA PRO A 56 6.29 2.86 -9.27
C PRO A 56 6.07 2.75 -7.76
N LEU A 57 4.88 3.13 -7.33
CA LEU A 57 4.36 2.81 -6.00
C LEU A 57 4.39 1.29 -5.80
N ALA A 58 4.50 0.86 -4.55
CA ALA A 58 4.48 -0.57 -4.28
C ALA A 58 3.16 -1.21 -4.77
N PRO A 59 3.19 -2.49 -5.17
CA PRO A 59 1.99 -3.24 -5.50
C PRO A 59 0.88 -3.07 -4.45
N PHE A 60 -0.37 -2.99 -4.90
CA PHE A 60 -1.49 -2.66 -4.00
C PHE A 60 -1.61 -3.61 -2.80
N HIS A 61 -1.39 -4.91 -2.98
CA HIS A 61 -1.46 -5.88 -1.89
C HIS A 61 -0.44 -5.59 -0.78
N LEU A 62 0.79 -5.18 -1.12
CA LEU A 62 1.81 -4.76 -0.15
C LEU A 62 1.40 -3.47 0.56
N ARG A 63 0.99 -2.45 -0.19
CA ARG A 63 0.50 -1.18 0.38
C ARG A 63 -0.69 -1.39 1.30
N TYR A 64 -1.60 -2.30 0.94
CA TYR A 64 -2.76 -2.64 1.77
C TYR A 64 -2.35 -3.34 3.07
N ALA A 65 -1.33 -4.20 3.05
CA ALA A 65 -0.76 -4.81 4.26
C ALA A 65 -0.21 -3.75 5.21
N ALA A 66 0.67 -2.88 4.71
CA ALA A 66 1.22 -1.77 5.48
C ALA A 66 0.12 -0.84 6.01
N TYR A 67 -0.88 -0.51 5.18
CA TYR A 67 -2.02 0.29 5.60
C TYR A 67 -2.74 -0.33 6.80
N LEU A 68 -3.05 -1.63 6.75
CA LEU A 68 -3.70 -2.33 7.86
C LEU A 68 -2.83 -2.33 9.12
N TYR A 69 -1.53 -2.57 8.97
CA TYR A 69 -0.54 -2.58 10.05
C TYR A 69 -0.44 -1.24 10.78
N TYR A 70 -0.43 -0.13 10.05
CA TYR A 70 -0.37 1.19 10.66
C TYR A 70 -1.71 1.59 11.28
N ARG A 71 -2.83 1.27 10.62
CA ARG A 71 -4.17 1.56 11.16
C ARG A 71 -4.44 0.80 12.45
N SER A 72 -4.00 -0.46 12.58
CA SER A 72 -4.17 -1.23 13.82
C SER A 72 -3.37 -0.67 15.00
N ARG A 73 -2.29 0.07 14.72
CA ARG A 73 -1.46 0.80 15.70
C ARG A 73 -1.97 2.21 16.01
N GLY A 74 -3.15 2.58 15.52
CA GLY A 74 -3.76 3.87 15.80
C GLY A 74 -3.29 5.01 14.90
N TRP A 75 -2.42 4.77 13.91
CA TRP A 75 -2.01 5.81 12.99
C TRP A 75 -3.14 6.25 12.07
N ILE A 76 -3.18 7.55 11.76
CA ILE A 76 -3.93 8.08 10.63
C ILE A 76 -3.02 7.99 9.41
N VAL A 77 -3.36 7.06 8.51
CA VAL A 77 -2.59 6.77 7.29
C VAL A 77 -3.18 7.54 6.13
N ARG A 78 -2.38 8.41 5.50
CA ARG A 78 -2.76 9.18 4.31
C ARG A 78 -1.87 8.81 3.13
N PRO A 79 -2.40 8.63 1.91
CA PRO A 79 -1.56 8.52 0.72
C PRO A 79 -0.79 9.84 0.51
N SER A 80 0.48 9.76 0.14
CA SER A 80 1.27 10.94 -0.19
C SER A 80 1.13 11.27 -1.67
N LEU A 81 0.55 12.43 -1.99
CA LEU A 81 0.61 13.01 -3.34
C LEU A 81 1.66 14.13 -3.44
N THR A 82 2.13 14.63 -2.30
CA THR A 82 2.94 15.86 -2.20
C THR A 82 4.44 15.60 -2.07
N LEU A 83 4.82 14.44 -1.53
CA LEU A 83 6.20 13.98 -1.48
C LEU A 83 6.29 12.80 -2.46
N GLY A 84 6.86 13.02 -3.64
CA GLY A 84 6.91 12.02 -4.70
C GLY A 84 7.64 10.74 -4.28
N GLY A 85 7.18 9.59 -4.79
CA GLY A 85 7.83 8.28 -4.60
C GLY A 85 7.59 7.58 -3.26
N VAL A 86 6.78 8.16 -2.36
CA VAL A 86 6.45 7.58 -1.05
C VAL A 86 5.00 7.14 -0.98
N ASP A 87 4.74 6.06 -0.23
CA ASP A 87 3.42 5.42 -0.20
C ASP A 87 2.49 6.10 0.80
N PHE A 88 2.97 6.42 2.00
CA PHE A 88 2.13 6.97 3.07
C PHE A 88 2.77 8.09 3.88
N LEU A 89 1.89 8.92 4.44
CA LEU A 89 2.16 9.83 5.54
C LEU A 89 1.43 9.30 6.78
N LEU A 90 2.14 9.24 7.92
CA LEU A 90 1.58 8.81 9.19
C LEU A 90 1.40 9.99 10.12
N TYR A 91 0.18 10.14 10.62
CA TYR A 91 -0.19 11.17 11.58
C TYR A 91 -0.62 10.53 12.89
N ALA A 92 -0.09 11.04 14.00
CA ALA A 92 -0.51 10.62 15.34
C ALA A 92 -1.89 11.19 15.73
N GLU A 93 -2.25 12.33 15.13
CA GLU A 93 -3.50 13.07 15.37
C GLU A 93 -4.07 13.58 14.05
N SER A 94 -5.22 14.25 14.10
CA SER A 94 -5.82 14.84 12.90
C SER A 94 -4.81 15.71 12.13
N PRO A 95 -4.75 15.62 10.78
CA PRO A 95 -3.90 16.48 9.95
C PRO A 95 -4.14 17.99 10.15
N CYS A 96 -5.30 18.38 10.69
CA CYS A 96 -5.60 19.77 11.05
C CYS A 96 -4.89 20.23 12.33
N LEU A 97 -4.50 19.29 13.19
CA LEU A 97 -3.90 19.56 14.51
C LEU A 97 -2.39 19.33 14.51
N ARG A 98 -1.93 18.29 13.80
CA ARG A 98 -0.53 17.88 13.82
C ARG A 98 -0.05 17.52 12.42
N HIS A 99 1.20 17.87 12.11
CA HIS A 99 1.84 17.43 10.87
C HIS A 99 2.14 15.92 10.90
N ALA A 100 2.33 15.33 9.71
CA ALA A 100 2.76 13.93 9.60
C ALA A 100 4.10 13.75 10.34
N ALA A 101 4.16 12.75 11.22
CA ALA A 101 5.35 12.39 11.97
C ALA A 101 6.34 11.58 11.11
N TYR A 102 5.80 10.71 10.25
CA TYR A 102 6.58 9.81 9.42
C TYR A 102 6.13 9.83 7.96
N VAL A 103 7.08 9.57 7.08
CA VAL A 103 6.88 9.23 5.69
C VAL A 103 7.25 7.76 5.52
N VAL A 104 6.43 6.97 4.83
CA VAL A 104 6.62 5.53 4.66
C VAL A 104 6.84 5.19 3.20
N ILE A 105 7.88 4.42 2.94
CA ILE A 105 8.09 3.71 1.68
C ILE A 105 7.81 2.24 1.92
N VAL A 106 6.94 1.66 1.10
CA VAL A 106 6.62 0.24 1.12
C VAL A 106 7.46 -0.48 0.07
N MET A 107 8.01 -1.63 0.43
CA MET A 107 8.72 -2.49 -0.51
C MET A 107 8.58 -3.97 -0.14
N SER A 108 8.80 -4.83 -1.13
CA SER A 108 8.84 -6.27 -0.89
C SER A 108 10.16 -6.62 -0.22
N ALA A 109 10.14 -7.49 0.80
CA ALA A 109 11.36 -8.03 1.40
C ALA A 109 12.25 -8.79 0.37
N SER A 110 11.64 -9.28 -0.72
CA SER A 110 12.36 -9.93 -1.82
C SER A 110 12.97 -8.96 -2.84
N ASN A 111 12.61 -7.67 -2.81
CA ASN A 111 13.07 -6.69 -3.79
C ASN A 111 13.66 -5.46 -3.09
N THR A 112 14.98 -5.36 -3.12
CA THR A 112 15.70 -4.26 -2.48
C THR A 112 15.77 -3.06 -3.43
N ARG A 113 15.39 -1.88 -2.91
CA ARG A 113 15.61 -0.60 -3.60
C ARG A 113 17.09 -0.25 -3.53
N SER A 114 17.61 0.39 -4.57
CA SER A 114 19.01 0.81 -4.57
C SER A 114 19.27 1.83 -3.46
N ALA A 115 20.49 1.82 -2.90
CA ALA A 115 20.90 2.80 -1.89
C ALA A 115 20.74 4.25 -2.37
N ARG A 116 20.93 4.50 -3.68
CA ARG A 116 20.71 5.83 -4.28
C ARG A 116 19.25 6.25 -4.22
N ASP A 117 18.33 5.33 -4.51
CA ASP A 117 16.89 5.61 -4.44
C ASP A 117 16.48 5.94 -2.99
N ILE A 118 16.94 5.14 -2.03
CA ILE A 118 16.70 5.38 -0.60
C ILE A 118 17.28 6.73 -0.16
N ALA A 119 18.52 7.05 -0.56
CA ALA A 119 19.17 8.31 -0.23
C ALA A 119 18.43 9.52 -0.84
N ALA A 120 17.90 9.39 -2.06
CA ALA A 120 17.08 10.44 -2.68
C ALA A 120 15.81 10.71 -1.86
N HIS A 121 15.09 9.67 -1.46
CA HIS A 121 13.91 9.80 -0.61
C HIS A 121 14.24 10.37 0.77
N LEU A 122 15.36 9.96 1.38
CA LEU A 122 15.82 10.49 2.66
C LEU A 122 16.14 11.99 2.56
N ARG A 123 16.76 12.43 1.46
CA ARG A 123 17.03 13.86 1.20
C ARG A 123 15.75 14.68 1.13
N VAL A 124 14.74 14.22 0.40
CA VAL A 124 13.44 14.90 0.28
C VAL A 124 12.67 14.87 1.60
N THR A 125 12.68 13.74 2.30
CA THR A 125 11.94 13.58 3.58
C THR A 125 12.55 14.45 4.68
N SER A 126 13.88 14.55 4.71
CA SER A 126 14.59 15.40 5.67
C SER A 126 14.44 16.89 5.39
N SER A 127 14.27 17.33 4.14
CA SER A 127 14.06 18.76 3.83
C SER A 127 12.72 19.30 4.35
N VAL A 128 11.74 18.43 4.57
CA VAL A 128 10.43 18.78 5.17
C VAL A 128 10.33 18.41 6.65
N ALA A 129 11.48 18.20 7.31
CA ALA A 129 11.59 17.85 8.72
C ALA A 129 10.74 16.63 9.12
N LYS A 130 10.67 15.62 8.25
CA LYS A 130 10.01 14.34 8.54
C LYS A 130 11.04 13.23 8.66
N ARG A 131 10.63 12.14 9.30
CA ARG A 131 11.43 10.92 9.43
C ARG A 131 10.93 9.88 8.43
N LEU A 132 11.87 9.18 7.80
CA LEU A 132 11.57 8.18 6.78
C LEU A 132 11.51 6.80 7.43
N ILE A 133 10.47 6.04 7.15
CA ILE A 133 10.35 4.63 7.49
C ILE A 133 10.39 3.83 6.20
N ILE A 134 11.24 2.81 6.16
CA ILE A 134 11.16 1.74 5.18
C ILE A 134 10.35 0.62 5.80
N ALA A 135 9.23 0.26 5.17
CA ALA A 135 8.38 -0.85 5.56
C ALA A 135 8.60 -2.01 4.57
N GLU A 136 9.36 -3.01 5.01
CA GLU A 136 9.66 -4.21 4.25
C GLU A 136 8.60 -5.28 4.53
N ILE A 137 8.02 -5.82 3.46
CA ILE A 137 6.87 -6.72 3.56
C ILE A 137 7.25 -8.09 3.01
N ALA A 138 7.17 -9.10 3.87
CA ALA A 138 7.40 -10.50 3.52
C ALA A 138 6.06 -11.24 3.44
N ALA A 139 5.77 -11.81 2.27
CA ALA A 139 4.65 -12.74 2.12
C ALA A 139 5.01 -14.09 2.77
N PRO A 140 4.04 -14.79 3.40
CA PRO A 140 4.30 -16.07 4.03
C PRO A 140 4.71 -17.12 2.98
N THR A 141 5.77 -17.86 3.26
CA THR A 141 6.30 -18.93 2.39
C THR A 141 5.39 -20.14 2.28
N VAL A 142 4.50 -20.34 3.26
CA VAL A 142 3.55 -21.45 3.25
C VAL A 142 2.23 -20.95 2.68
N GLU A 143 1.92 -21.33 1.44
CA GLU A 143 0.62 -21.13 0.81
C GLU A 143 -0.45 -22.00 1.49
N LYS A 144 -0.76 -21.73 2.77
CA LYS A 144 -1.94 -22.30 3.41
C LYS A 144 -3.18 -21.58 2.88
N GLY A 145 -3.82 -22.19 1.89
CA GLY A 145 -5.28 -22.14 1.73
C GLY A 145 -5.83 -21.50 0.45
N GLU A 146 -6.82 -22.20 -0.11
CA GLU A 146 -7.96 -21.62 -0.82
C GLU A 146 -8.58 -20.52 0.06
N GLY A 147 -8.53 -19.26 -0.38
CA GLY A 147 -8.95 -18.14 0.43
C GLY A 147 -8.91 -16.84 -0.34
N ARG A 148 -9.64 -15.82 0.14
CA ARG A 148 -9.76 -14.57 -0.62
C ARG A 148 -8.43 -13.82 -0.61
N PRO A 149 -8.01 -13.15 -1.70
CA PRO A 149 -6.69 -12.51 -1.77
C PRO A 149 -6.37 -11.54 -0.63
N TRP A 150 -7.36 -10.77 -0.18
CA TRP A 150 -7.21 -9.81 0.92
C TRP A 150 -7.12 -10.44 2.31
N GLU A 151 -7.51 -11.71 2.48
CA GLU A 151 -7.31 -12.45 3.73
C GLU A 151 -5.85 -12.88 3.86
N LYS A 152 -5.21 -13.27 2.75
CA LYS A 152 -3.79 -13.62 2.71
C LYS A 152 -2.89 -12.48 3.16
N VAL A 153 -3.27 -11.24 2.83
CA VAL A 153 -2.53 -10.03 3.23
C VAL A 153 -2.43 -9.84 4.75
N LYS A 154 -3.37 -10.38 5.53
CA LYS A 154 -3.30 -10.32 7.00
C LYS A 154 -2.17 -11.16 7.58
N ASN A 155 -1.65 -12.12 6.81
CA ASN A 155 -0.59 -13.04 7.21
C ASN A 155 0.79 -12.56 6.77
N TYR A 156 0.90 -11.33 6.24
CA TYR A 156 2.18 -10.77 5.83
C TYR A 156 2.94 -10.27 7.06
N THR A 157 4.25 -10.50 7.06
CA THR A 157 5.15 -9.95 8.06
C THR A 157 5.67 -8.61 7.58
N ILE A 158 5.74 -7.63 8.48
CA ILE A 158 6.18 -6.27 8.18
C ILE A 158 7.31 -5.92 9.13
N GLU A 159 8.46 -5.56 8.57
CA GLU A 159 9.64 -5.05 9.28
C GLU A 159 9.81 -3.57 8.99
N GLU A 160 10.11 -2.78 10.01
CA GLU A 160 10.21 -1.32 9.91
C GLU A 160 11.62 -0.86 10.23
N THR A 161 12.25 -0.20 9.26
CA THR A 161 13.54 0.47 9.47
C THR A 161 13.34 1.98 9.43
N LEU A 162 13.62 2.62 10.56
CA LEU A 162 13.58 4.08 10.67
C LEU A 162 14.91 4.67 10.21
N LEU A 163 14.85 5.53 9.18
CA LEU A 163 15.98 6.27 8.67
C LEU A 163 15.93 7.72 9.14
N SER A 164 16.98 8.15 9.83
CA SER A 164 17.23 9.54 10.18
C SER A 164 18.63 9.94 9.73
N ARG A 165 18.79 11.21 9.35
CA ARG A 165 20.12 11.80 9.22
C ARG A 165 20.69 11.89 10.63
N THR A 166 21.86 11.30 10.87
CA THR A 166 22.64 11.58 12.07
C THR A 166 22.96 13.07 12.02
N THR A 167 22.33 13.87 12.88
CA THR A 167 22.89 15.17 13.22
C THR A 167 24.08 14.83 14.09
N ASP A 168 25.29 15.06 13.58
CA ASP A 168 26.51 14.94 14.36
C ASP A 168 26.28 15.66 15.70
N LEU A 169 26.35 14.88 16.78
CA LEU A 169 26.42 15.45 18.12
C LEU A 169 27.78 16.13 18.19
N VAL A 170 27.76 17.46 18.04
CA VAL A 170 28.91 18.35 18.27
C VAL A 170 29.36 18.25 19.71
#